data_AF-A0A293NJQ1-F1
#
_entry.id   AF-A0A293NJQ1-F1
#
_cell.length_a   1.000
_cell.length_b   1.000
_cell.length_c   1.000
_cell.angle_alpha   90.00
_cell.angle_beta   90.00
_cell.angle_gamma   90.00
#
_symmetry.space_group_name_H-M   'P 1'
#
loop_
_entity.id
_entity.type
_entity.pdbx_description
1 polymer ?
#
loop_
_entity_poly.entity_id
_entity_poly.type
_entity_poly.pdbx_seq_one_letter_code
_entity_poly.pdbx_strand_id
1 'polypeptide(L)' 'TQMALQAIQALGGNGYTNDYVTGRLLRDAKLYEIGAGTSEVRRMLIGRELFSQTA' A
#
# COMPACT_ATOMS: atom_id res chain seq x y z
N THR A 1 0.63 -0.30 -2.70
CA THR A 1 2.04 -0.66 -2.99
C THR A 1 2.28 -1.27 -4.37
N GLN A 2 1.43 -2.18 -4.86
CA GLN A 2 1.67 -2.98 -6.09
C GLN A 2 2.13 -2.18 -7.33
N MET A 3 1.39 -1.14 -7.73
CA MET A 3 1.73 -0.36 -8.94
C MET A 3 3.10 0.33 -8.83
N ALA A 4 3.43 0.86 -7.66
CA ALA A 4 4.73 1.51 -7.44
C ALA A 4 5.89 0.50 -7.51
N LEU A 5 5.69 -0.74 -7.01
CA LEU A 5 6.68 -1.81 -7.17
C LEU A 5 6.87 -2.20 -8.64
N GLN A 6 5.77 -2.32 -9.40
CA GLN A 6 5.86 -2.62 -10.83
C GLN A 6 6.58 -1.51 -11.59
N ALA A 7 6.37 -0.24 -11.22
CA ALA A 7 7.11 0.88 -11.81
C ALA A 7 8.62 0.80 -11.52
N ILE A 8 9.02 0.47 -10.28
CA ILE A 8 10.44 0.24 -9.94
C ILE A 8 11.00 -0.90 -10.79
N GLN A 9 10.29 -2.03 -10.88
CA GLN A 9 10.72 -3.18 -11.66
C GLN A 9 10.86 -2.86 -13.16
N ALA A 10 9.95 -2.08 -13.73
CA ALA A 10 9.99 -1.68 -15.14
C ALA A 10 11.19 -0.76 -15.46
N LEU A 11 11.61 0.08 -14.50
CA LEU A 11 12.80 0.93 -14.63
C LEU A 11 14.11 0.20 -14.32
N GLY A 12 14.07 -1.04 -13.84
CA GLY A 12 15.25 -1.80 -13.42
C GLY A 12 16.04 -1.09 -12.32
N GLY A 13 17.37 -1.07 -12.43
CA GLY A 13 18.25 -0.42 -11.46
C GLY A 13 17.95 1.08 -11.27
N ASN A 14 17.52 1.77 -12.34
CA ASN A 14 17.16 3.18 -12.28
C ASN A 14 15.92 3.42 -11.40
N GLY A 15 15.05 2.43 -11.23
CA GLY A 15 13.89 2.52 -10.34
C GLY A 15 14.26 2.62 -8.85
N TYR A 16 15.50 2.29 -8.49
CA TYR A 16 16.05 2.37 -7.13
C TYR A 16 16.88 3.64 -6.88
N THR A 17 17.21 4.42 -7.92
CA THR A 17 17.91 5.71 -7.74
C THR A 17 16.92 6.82 -7.43
N ASN A 18 17.43 8.00 -7.06
CA ASN A 18 16.60 9.18 -6.84
C ASN A 18 16.36 9.98 -8.14
N ASP A 19 16.79 9.47 -9.29
CA ASP A 19 16.57 10.13 -10.59
C ASP A 19 15.10 10.02 -11.03
N TYR A 20 14.37 9.02 -10.51
CA TYR A 20 12.94 8.82 -10.72
C TYR A 20 12.18 8.82 -9.39
N VAL A 21 10.93 9.28 -9.42
CA VAL A 21 10.10 9.42 -8.21
C VAL A 21 9.53 8.09 -7.68
N THR A 22 9.84 6.96 -8.32
CA THR A 22 9.26 5.64 -8.00
C THR A 22 9.50 5.20 -6.57
N GLY A 23 10.69 5.46 -6.02
CA GLY A 23 10.99 5.16 -4.61
C GLY A 23 10.14 5.97 -3.62
N ARG A 24 9.89 7.26 -3.92
CA ARG A 24 8.98 8.09 -3.10
C ARG A 24 7.55 7.55 -3.17
N LEU A 25 7.05 7.30 -4.38
CA LEU A 25 5.70 6.78 -4.59
C LEU A 25 5.48 5.43 -3.91
N LEU A 26 6.50 4.57 -3.86
CA LEU A 26 6.44 3.31 -3.12
C LEU A 26 6.24 3.53 -1.62
N ARG A 27 6.99 4.47 -1.02
CA ARG A 27 6.87 4.80 0.41
C ARG A 27 5.51 5.39 0.73
N ASP A 28 5.02 6.31 -0.10
CA ASP A 28 3.69 6.90 0.05
C ASP A 28 2.59 5.82 -0.06
N ALA A 29 2.71 4.93 -1.05
CA ALA A 29 1.77 3.83 -1.23
C ALA A 29 1.81 2.84 -0.04
N LYS A 30 2.98 2.62 0.57
CA LYS A 30 3.10 1.77 1.76
C LYS A 30 2.50 2.44 2.99
N LEU A 31 2.62 3.76 3.11
CA LEU A 31 2.03 4.51 4.22
C LEU A 31 0.51 4.31 4.29
N TYR A 32 -0.20 4.22 3.17
CA TYR A 32 -1.65 3.93 3.20
C TYR A 32 -2.02 2.54 3.74
N GLU A 33 -1.09 1.59 3.70
CA GLU A 33 -1.31 0.22 4.21
C GLU A 33 -1.11 0.10 5.72
N ILE A 34 -0.32 0.99 6.32
CA ILE A 34 0.11 0.91 7.74
C ILE A 34 -0.27 2.15 8.56
N GLY A 35 -0.41 3.30 7.92
CA GLY A 35 -0.72 4.58 8.52
C GLY A 35 -2.15 4.63 9.02
N ALA A 36 -2.34 5.20 10.22
CA ALA A 36 -3.63 5.29 10.90
C ALA A 36 -4.39 3.95 11.01
N GLY A 37 -3.65 2.83 11.05
CA GLY A 37 -4.20 1.48 11.15
C GLY A 37 -3.80 0.61 9.97
N THR A 38 -3.34 -0.61 10.27
CA THR A 38 -2.93 -1.56 9.24
C THR A 38 -4.14 -2.09 8.45
N SER A 39 -3.85 -2.60 7.26
CA SER A 39 -4.86 -3.21 6.39
C SER A 39 -5.57 -4.40 7.05
N GLU A 40 -4.86 -5.17 7.88
CA GLU A 40 -5.41 -6.29 8.65
C GLU A 40 -6.45 -5.80 9.67
N VAL A 41 -6.11 -4.78 10.45
CA VAL A 41 -7.03 -4.21 11.45
C VAL A 41 -8.27 -3.63 10.77
N ARG A 42 -8.09 -2.92 9.65
CA ARG A 42 -9.21 -2.37 8.89
C ARG A 42 -10.12 -3.46 8.35
N ARG A 43 -9.56 -4.55 7.78
CA ARG A 43 -10.35 -5.72 7.32
C ARG A 43 -11.11 -6.37 8.46
N MET A 44 -10.49 -6.53 9.63
CA MET A 44 -11.16 -7.06 10.83
C MET A 44 -12.34 -6.19 11.27
N LEU A 45 -12.14 -4.87 11.35
CA LEU A 45 -13.19 -3.93 11.74
C LEU A 45 -14.36 -3.93 10.75
N ILE A 46 -14.07 -3.89 9.45
CA ILE A 46 -15.11 -3.98 8.40
C ILE A 46 -15.86 -5.31 8.52
N GLY A 47 -15.15 -6.44 8.67
CA GLY A 47 -15.77 -7.75 8.82
C GLY A 47 -16.69 -7.85 10.04
N ARG A 48 -16.27 -7.28 11.18
CA ARG A 48 -17.10 -7.21 12.40
C ARG A 48 -18.37 -6.40 12.17
N GLU A 49 -18.27 -5.25 11.52
CA GLU A 49 -19.40 -4.37 11.23
C GLU A 49 -20.39 -5.03 10.27
N LEU A 50 -19.90 -5.64 9.20
CA LEU A 50 -20.74 -6.39 8.25
C LEU A 50 -21.49 -7.55 8.91
N PHE A 51 -20.82 -8.28 9.81
CA PHE A 51 -21.47 -9.35 10.57
C PHE A 51 -22.58 -8.82 11.47
N SER A 52 -22.33 -7.70 12.17
CA SER A 52 -23.33 -7.06 13.04
C SER A 52 -24.57 -6.54 12.29
N GLN A 53 -24.44 -6.20 11.00
CA GLN A 53 -25.56 -5.71 10.18
C GLN A 53 -26.37 -6.84 9.53
N THR A 54 -25.78 -8.02 9.38
CA THR A 54 -26.38 -9.14 8.64
C THR A 54 -26.90 -10.26 9.56
N ALA A 55 -26.39 -10.35 10.79
CA ALA A 55 -26.88 -11.26 11.83
C ALA A 55 -28.07 -10.65 12.57
#